data_AF-A0A1F3WHA1-F1
#
_entry.id   AF-A0A1F3WHA1-F1
#
_cell.length_a   1.000
_cell.length_b   1.000
_cell.length_c   1.000
_cell.angle_alpha   90.00
_cell.angle_beta   90.00
_cell.angle_gamma   90.00
#
_symmetry.space_group_name_H-M   'P 1'
#
loop_
_entity.id
_entity.type
_entity.pdbx_description
1 polymer ?
#
loop_
_entity_poly.entity_id
_entity_poly.type
_entity_poly.pdbx_seq_one_letter_code
_entity_poly.pdbx_strand_id
1 'polypeptide(L)'
;SADTFLGVPFNIASYALITMMLAQVCDLEPGDFVHTFGDAHIYSNHMEQVNLQLTRDPRPLPIMKINPAVKDLFAFTYEDFELVNYDPHPHIKGTVAV
;
A
#
# COMPACT_ATOMS: atom_id res chain seq x y z
N SER A 1 11.59 7.87 10.06
CA SER A 1 12.18 6.55 9.79
C SER A 1 11.27 5.85 8.81
N ALA A 2 11.75 5.58 7.60
CA ALA A 2 11.00 4.96 6.52
C ALA A 2 11.89 3.94 5.82
N ASP A 3 11.72 2.67 6.19
CA ASP A 3 12.28 1.55 5.46
C ASP A 3 11.60 1.46 4.09
N THR A 4 12.32 1.89 3.07
CA THR A 4 11.78 2.00 1.71
C THR A 4 11.52 0.67 1.02
N PHE A 5 12.12 -0.44 1.50
CA PHE A 5 11.95 -1.76 0.90
C PHE A 5 10.81 -2.55 1.55
N LEU A 6 10.74 -2.60 2.88
CA LEU A 6 9.67 -3.32 3.58
C LEU A 6 8.55 -2.40 4.03
N GLY A 7 8.83 -1.41 4.87
CA GLY A 7 7.80 -0.62 5.56
C GLY A 7 6.96 0.27 4.64
N VAL A 8 7.62 1.05 3.78
CA VAL A 8 6.96 2.06 2.94
C VAL A 8 5.90 1.46 2.00
N PRO A 9 6.13 0.33 1.30
CA PRO A 9 5.07 -0.32 0.51
C PRO A 9 3.79 -0.62 1.30
N PHE A 10 3.91 -1.14 2.53
CA PHE A 10 2.74 -1.36 3.41
C PHE A 10 2.11 -0.04 3.85
N ASN A 11 2.92 0.98 4.17
CA ASN A 11 2.40 2.27 4.59
C ASN A 11 1.61 2.97 3.48
N ILE A 12 2.09 2.92 2.22
CA ILE A 12 1.36 3.48 1.07
C ILE A 12 -0.02 2.84 0.94
N ALA A 13 -0.09 1.50 0.91
CA ALA A 13 -1.36 0.80 0.77
C ALA A 13 -2.30 1.04 1.96
N SER A 14 -1.76 1.03 3.18
CA SER A 14 -2.54 1.23 4.42
C SER A 14 -3.17 2.63 4.48
N TYR A 15 -2.37 3.69 4.25
CA TYR A 15 -2.89 5.05 4.32
C TYR A 15 -3.76 5.41 3.10
N ALA A 16 -3.50 4.84 1.93
CA ALA A 16 -4.42 4.98 0.80
C ALA A 16 -5.79 4.36 1.14
N LEU A 17 -5.79 3.15 1.72
CA LEU A 17 -7.04 2.46 2.07
C LEU A 17 -7.84 3.23 3.13
N ILE A 18 -7.19 3.72 4.20
CA ILE A 18 -7.92 4.49 5.22
C ILE A 18 -8.45 5.81 4.66
N THR A 19 -7.73 6.46 3.73
CA THR A 19 -8.25 7.63 3.02
C THR A 19 -9.51 7.30 2.23
N MET A 20 -9.53 6.17 1.52
CA MET A 20 -10.72 5.72 0.78
C MET A 20 -11.89 5.37 1.72
N MET A 21 -11.63 4.69 2.84
CA MET A 21 -12.64 4.36 3.84
C MET A 21 -13.25 5.63 4.47
N LEU A 22 -12.40 6.59 4.85
CA LEU A 22 -12.83 7.88 5.40
C LEU A 22 -13.65 8.67 4.39
N ALA A 23 -13.21 8.73 3.14
CA ALA A 23 -13.95 9.39 2.08
C ALA A 23 -15.37 8.80 1.95
N GLN A 24 -15.50 7.47 1.89
CA GLN A 24 -16.79 6.80 1.76
C GLN A 24 -17.75 7.09 2.92
N VAL A 25 -17.29 7.00 4.17
CA VAL A 25 -18.17 7.19 5.35
C VAL A 25 -18.50 8.67 5.60
N CYS A 26 -17.71 9.58 5.02
CA CYS A 26 -17.97 11.02 5.05
C CYS A 26 -18.72 11.54 3.83
N ASP A 27 -19.16 10.67 2.90
CA ASP A 27 -19.81 11.05 1.63
C ASP A 27 -18.94 11.97 0.76
N LEU A 28 -17.65 11.62 0.66
CA LEU A 28 -16.62 12.30 -0.11
C LEU A 28 -15.96 11.33 -1.10
N GLU A 29 -15.22 11.90 -2.05
CA GLU A 29 -14.34 11.14 -2.96
C GLU A 29 -12.89 11.17 -2.45
N PRO A 30 -12.11 10.08 -2.61
CA PRO A 30 -10.70 10.10 -2.28
C PRO A 30 -9.93 11.06 -3.19
N GLY A 31 -9.11 11.92 -2.58
CA GLY A 31 -8.21 12.83 -3.29
C GLY A 31 -6.79 12.27 -3.37
N ASP A 32 -5.81 13.17 -3.30
CA ASP A 32 -4.39 12.81 -3.34
C ASP A 32 -3.90 12.27 -2.00
N PHE A 33 -3.12 11.19 -2.04
CA PHE A 33 -2.34 10.71 -0.91
C PHE A 33 -0.91 11.25 -1.00
N VAL A 34 -0.55 12.14 -0.05
CA VAL A 34 0.79 12.74 0.03
C VAL A 34 1.56 12.13 1.20
N HIS A 35 2.66 11.45 0.91
CA HIS A 35 3.49 10.79 1.91
C HIS A 35 4.87 11.46 2.00
N THR A 36 5.12 12.13 3.13
CA THR A 36 6.40 12.80 3.40
C THR A 36 7.26 11.97 4.33
N PHE A 37 8.54 11.82 4.01
CA PHE A 37 9.51 11.11 4.83
C PHE A 37 10.45 12.07 5.53
N GLY A 38 10.82 11.75 6.77
CA GLY A 38 11.95 12.39 7.47
C GLY A 38 13.26 11.73 7.07
N ASP A 39 13.55 10.60 7.72
CA ASP A 39 14.65 9.69 7.33
C ASP A 39 14.08 8.56 6.46
N ALA A 40 14.42 8.56 5.18
CA ALA A 40 14.15 7.46 4.24
C ALA A 40 15.45 6.69 3.99
N HIS A 41 15.41 5.37 4.20
CA HIS A 41 16.61 4.53 4.13
C HIS A 41 16.30 3.13 3.58
N ILE A 42 17.38 2.39 3.33
CA ILE A 42 17.39 0.98 2.94
C ILE A 42 18.32 0.26 3.92
N TYR A 43 17.89 -0.86 4.48
CA TYR A 43 18.78 -1.70 5.28
C TYR A 43 19.78 -2.43 4.38
N SER A 44 21.04 -2.54 4.82
CA SER A 44 22.11 -3.12 4.01
C SER A 44 21.88 -4.59 3.62
N ASN A 45 21.11 -5.34 4.41
CA ASN A 45 20.71 -6.71 4.10
C ASN A 45 19.59 -6.83 3.04
N HIS A 46 19.10 -5.71 2.49
CA HIS A 46 18.08 -5.69 1.43
C HIS A 46 18.62 -5.27 0.06
N MET A 47 19.92 -5.01 -0.08
CA MET A 47 20.47 -4.45 -1.32
C MET A 47 20.27 -5.35 -2.54
N GLU A 48 20.39 -6.67 -2.39
CA GLU A 48 20.14 -7.63 -3.48
C GLU A 48 18.67 -7.58 -3.93
N GLN A 49 17.74 -7.55 -2.97
CA GLN A 49 16.31 -7.48 -3.20
C GLN A 49 15.90 -6.18 -3.90
N VAL A 50 16.44 -5.05 -3.45
CA VAL A 50 16.19 -3.73 -4.06
C VAL A 50 16.72 -3.72 -5.49
N ASN A 51 17.95 -4.19 -5.72
CA ASN A 51 18.52 -4.26 -7.06
C ASN A 51 17.66 -5.14 -7.99
N LEU A 52 17.18 -6.29 -7.52
CA LEU A 52 16.25 -7.14 -8.27
C LEU A 52 14.91 -6.44 -8.54
N GLN A 53 14.36 -5.69 -7.59
CA GLN A 53 13.11 -4.96 -7.80
C GLN A 53 13.26 -3.88 -8.88
N LEU A 54 14.40 -3.20 -8.92
CA LEU A 54 14.70 -2.14 -9.88
C LEU A 54 14.94 -2.65 -11.31
N THR A 55 15.11 -3.96 -11.53
CA THR A 55 15.17 -4.53 -12.89
C THR A 55 13.80 -4.76 -13.52
N ARG A 56 12.72 -4.56 -12.77
CA ARG A 56 11.35 -4.88 -13.19
C ARG A 56 10.62 -3.63 -13.68
N ASP A 57 10.05 -3.70 -14.88
CA ASP A 57 9.16 -2.65 -15.37
C ASP A 57 7.86 -2.59 -14.55
N PRO A 58 7.37 -1.41 -14.16
CA PRO A 58 6.07 -1.26 -13.51
C PRO A 58 4.93 -1.81 -14.39
N ARG A 59 3.95 -2.45 -13.76
CA ARG A 59 2.72 -2.90 -14.40
C ARG A 59 1.57 -1.95 -14.05
N PRO A 60 0.43 -2.00 -14.79
CA PRO A 60 -0.75 -1.24 -14.44
C PRO A 60 -1.14 -1.41 -12.96
N LEU A 61 -1.56 -0.32 -12.33
CA LEU A 61 -2.00 -0.35 -10.93
C LEU A 61 -3.31 -1.14 -10.79
N PRO A 62 -3.51 -1.84 -9.65
CA PRO A 62 -4.79 -2.47 -9.36
C PRO A 62 -5.86 -1.41 -9.02
N ILE A 63 -7.10 -1.87 -8.92
CA ILE A 63 -8.23 -1.07 -8.44
C ILE A 63 -8.71 -1.66 -7.12
N MET A 64 -8.77 -0.83 -6.08
CA MET A 64 -9.44 -1.20 -4.82
C MET A 64 -10.91 -0.82 -4.91
N LYS A 65 -11.80 -1.79 -4.75
CA LYS A 65 -13.24 -1.56 -4.57
C LYS A 65 -13.61 -1.78 -3.11
N ILE A 66 -14.48 -0.91 -2.62
CA ILE A 66 -14.99 -0.93 -1.24
C ILE A 66 -16.50 -1.13 -1.29
N ASN A 67 -17.04 -1.98 -0.42
CA ASN A 67 -18.47 -2.21 -0.31
C ASN A 67 -19.22 -0.89 0.01
N PRO A 68 -20.06 -0.37 -0.90
CA PRO A 68 -20.71 0.94 -0.72
C PRO A 68 -21.79 0.92 0.37
N ALA A 69 -22.23 -0.26 0.82
CA ALA A 69 -23.24 -0.40 1.87
C ALA A 69 -22.68 -0.10 3.27
N VAL A 70 -21.37 -0.16 3.48
CA VAL A 70 -20.76 0.14 4.79
C VAL A 70 -20.69 1.65 4.98
N LYS A 71 -21.32 2.14 6.05
CA LYS A 71 -21.42 3.58 6.38
C LYS A 71 -20.78 3.96 7.73
N ASP A 72 -20.15 3.00 8.40
CA ASP A 72 -19.41 3.20 9.65
C ASP A 72 -17.97 2.71 9.44
N LEU A 73 -17.00 3.55 9.83
CA LEU A 73 -15.57 3.27 9.69
C LEU A 73 -15.16 1.98 10.41
N PHE A 74 -15.82 1.66 11.53
CA PHE A 74 -15.50 0.48 12.34
C PHE A 74 -16.27 -0.78 11.94
N ALA A 75 -17.22 -0.67 10.99
CA ALA A 75 -18.02 -1.78 10.51
C ALA A 75 -17.41 -2.51 9.30
N PHE A 76 -16.33 -1.99 8.73
CA PHE A 76 -15.62 -2.65 7.63
C PHE A 76 -15.04 -3.99 8.07
N THR A 77 -15.23 -5.00 7.22
CA THR A 77 -14.67 -6.34 7.33
C THR A 77 -13.75 -6.64 6.15
N TYR A 78 -12.98 -7.73 6.22
CA TYR A 78 -12.07 -8.08 5.12
C TYR A 78 -12.81 -8.30 3.79
N GLU A 79 -14.01 -8.86 3.87
CA GLU A 79 -14.87 -9.19 2.74
C GLU A 79 -15.45 -7.95 2.03
N ASP A 80 -15.36 -6.77 2.64
CA ASP A 80 -15.81 -5.50 2.06
C ASP A 80 -14.82 -4.90 1.06
N PHE A 81 -13.65 -5.52 0.89
CA PHE A 81 -12.58 -5.04 0.03
C PHE A 81 -12.30 -6.04 -1.10
N GLU A 82 -12.34 -5.54 -2.34
CA GLU A 82 -11.99 -6.33 -3.53
C GLU A 82 -10.84 -5.65 -4.26
N LEU A 83 -9.71 -6.36 -4.38
CA LEU A 83 -8.56 -5.90 -5.15
C LEU A 83 -8.62 -6.48 -6.57
N VAL A 84 -8.97 -5.62 -7.53
CA VAL A 84 -9.21 -6.01 -8.93
C VAL A 84 -7.97 -5.70 -9.77
N ASN A 85 -7.65 -6.58 -10.72
CA ASN A 85 -6.52 -6.44 -11.66
C ASN A 85 -5.13 -6.36 -10.99
N TYR A 86 -4.97 -6.99 -9.83
CA TYR A 86 -3.65 -7.08 -9.20
C TYR A 86 -2.79 -8.17 -9.85
N ASP A 87 -1.92 -7.76 -10.77
CA ASP A 87 -0.96 -8.62 -11.46
C ASP A 87 0.49 -8.22 -11.12
N PRO A 88 0.96 -8.47 -9.88
CA PRO A 88 2.31 -8.09 -9.46
C PRO A 88 3.38 -9.02 -10.04
N HIS A 89 4.61 -8.54 -10.07
CA HIS A 89 5.77 -9.42 -10.25
C HIS A 89 5.92 -10.40 -9.07
N PRO A 90 6.64 -11.53 -9.23
CA PRO A 90 6.84 -12.50 -8.17
C PRO A 90 7.40 -11.89 -6.86
N HIS A 91 6.92 -12.39 -5.73
CA HIS A 91 7.33 -11.93 -4.40
C HIS A 91 8.86 -11.89 -4.23
N ILE A 92 9.37 -10.81 -3.64
CA ILE A 92 10.78 -10.68 -3.23
C ILE A 92 10.84 -10.76 -1.70
N LYS A 93 11.53 -11.78 -1.18
CA LYS A 93 11.61 -12.02 0.27
C LYS A 93 12.67 -11.12 0.91
N GLY A 94 12.27 -10.32 1.90
CA GLY A 94 13.15 -9.56 2.78
C GLY A 94 13.03 -10.00 4.24
N THR A 95 14.13 -9.89 5.00
CA THR A 95 14.13 -10.15 6.44
C THR A 95 14.05 -8.84 7.22
N VAL A 96 13.15 -8.75 8.21
CA VAL A 96 13.06 -7.55 9.06
C VAL A 96 14.36 -7.38 9.84
N ALA A 97 14.92 -6.17 9.83
CA ALA A 97 16.04 -5.83 10.69
C ALA A 97 15.55 -5.68 12.14
N VAL A 98 16.23 -6.34 13.08
CA VAL A 98 15.96 -6.23 14.54
C VAL A 98 16.84 -5.14 15.14
#